data_AF-A0A839NWU7-F1
#
_entry.id   AF-A0A839NWU7-F1
#
_cell.length_a   1.000
_cell.length_b   1.000
_cell.length_c   1.000
_cell.angle_alpha   90.00
_cell.angle_beta   90.00
_cell.angle_gamma   90.00
#
_symmetry.space_group_name_H-M   'P 1'
#
loop_
_entity.id
_entity.type
_entity.pdbx_description
1 polymer ?
#
loop_
_entity_poly.entity_id
_entity_poly.type
_entity_poly.pdbx_seq_one_letter_code
_entity_poly.pdbx_strand_id
1 'polypeptide(L)' 'MLTSGLLIMGIGGQELIIIVVILLLLFGGKKIPELMRGLGKGVKEFKDGQKEDSTDDTKEKTTDNK' A
#
# COMPACT_ATOMS: atom_id res chain seq x y z
N MET A 1 -30.76 -20.87 3.02
CA MET A 1 -30.29 -20.51 1.67
C MET A 1 -29.92 -19.03 1.56
N LEU A 2 -30.75 -18.09 2.03
CA LEU A 2 -30.40 -16.65 2.03
C LEU A 2 -29.27 -16.28 3.03
N THR A 3 -29.20 -16.97 4.17
CA THR A 3 -28.15 -16.79 5.18
C THR A 3 -26.78 -17.30 4.73
N SER A 4 -26.73 -18.31 3.87
CA SER A 4 -25.50 -18.93 3.39
C SER A 4 -24.76 -18.07 2.36
N GLY A 5 -25.47 -17.26 1.58
CA GLY A 5 -24.87 -16.27 0.67
C GLY A 5 -24.24 -15.10 1.41
N LEU A 6 -24.85 -14.67 2.52
CA LEU A 6 -24.25 -13.70 3.44
C LEU A 6 -23.02 -14.29 4.13
N LEU A 7 -22.94 -15.60 4.35
CA LEU A 7 -21.70 -16.21 4.84
C LEU A 7 -20.60 -16.09 3.78
N ILE A 8 -20.77 -16.44 2.51
CA ILE A 8 -19.64 -16.33 1.54
C ILE A 8 -19.20 -14.87 1.29
N MET A 9 -20.11 -13.89 1.28
CA MET A 9 -19.76 -12.46 1.27
C MET A 9 -19.36 -11.91 2.67
N GLY A 10 -19.62 -12.65 3.74
CA GLY A 10 -19.40 -12.26 5.13
C GLY A 10 -18.26 -13.00 5.83
N ILE A 11 -17.71 -14.08 5.27
CA ILE A 11 -16.56 -14.78 5.83
C ILE A 11 -15.31 -13.96 5.47
N GLY A 12 -15.04 -13.74 4.18
CA GLY A 12 -13.82 -13.01 3.79
C GLY A 12 -13.80 -11.52 4.18
N GLY A 13 -14.90 -10.79 3.97
CA GLY A 13 -14.93 -9.32 4.18
C GLY A 13 -15.11 -8.90 5.63
N GLN A 14 -16.01 -9.58 6.37
CA GLN A 14 -16.33 -9.21 7.75
C GLN A 14 -15.20 -9.59 8.71
N GLU A 15 -14.56 -10.76 8.50
CA GLU A 15 -13.39 -11.17 9.28
C GLU A 15 -12.22 -10.21 9.06
N LEU A 16 -11.98 -9.77 7.81
CA LEU A 16 -10.96 -8.76 7.53
C LEU A 16 -11.24 -7.44 8.22
N ILE A 17 -12.50 -6.98 8.18
CA ILE A 17 -12.93 -5.77 8.89
C ILE A 17 -12.68 -5.88 10.40
N ILE A 18 -13.01 -7.03 11.00
CA ILE A 18 -12.77 -7.27 12.44
C ILE A 18 -11.27 -7.23 12.75
N ILE A 19 -10.43 -7.87 11.94
CA ILE A 19 -8.98 -7.85 12.10
C ILE A 19 -8.45 -6.42 11.98
N VAL A 20 -8.88 -5.67 10.96
CA VAL A 20 -8.49 -4.28 10.76
C VAL A 20 -8.92 -3.40 11.92
N VAL A 21 -10.12 -3.59 12.47
CA VAL A 21 -10.60 -2.87 13.66
C VAL A 21 -9.74 -3.18 14.88
N ILE A 22 -9.39 -4.45 15.12
CA ILE A 22 -8.50 -4.83 16.22
C ILE A 22 -7.12 -4.18 16.04
N LEU A 23 -6.54 -4.24 14.85
CA LEU A 23 -5.26 -3.58 14.54
C LEU A 23 -5.35 -2.06 14.72
N LEU A 24 -6.46 -1.44 14.35
CA LEU A 24 -6.72 -0.01 14.56
C LEU A 24 -6.84 0.34 16.04
N LEU A 25 -7.39 -0.53 16.89
CA LEU A 25 -7.46 -0.32 18.33
C LEU A 25 -6.09 -0.50 19.00
N LEU A 26 -5.29 -1.48 18.56
CA LEU A 26 -3.96 -1.75 19.11
C LEU A 26 -2.92 -0.69 18.68
N PHE A 27 -2.88 -0.37 17.38
CA PHE A 27 -1.87 0.52 16.81
C PHE A 27 -2.37 1.96 16.62
N GLY A 28 -3.68 2.20 16.62
CA GLY A 28 -4.29 3.50 16.33
C GLY A 28 -4.43 3.77 14.83
N GLY A 29 -5.46 4.55 14.47
CA GLY A 29 -5.75 4.93 13.07
C GLY A 29 -4.64 5.69 12.34
N LYS A 30 -3.68 6.27 13.07
CA LYS A 30 -2.59 7.06 12.50
C LYS A 30 -1.36 6.24 12.12
N LYS A 31 -1.12 5.08 12.78
CA LYS A 31 0.10 4.30 12.56
C LYS A 31 0.09 3.53 11.25
N ILE A 32 -1.06 3.03 10.79
CA ILE A 32 -1.16 2.31 9.51
C ILE A 32 -0.78 3.23 8.32
N PRO A 33 -1.33 4.45 8.17
CA PRO A 33 -0.90 5.38 7.12
C PRO A 33 0.56 5.83 7.25
N GLU A 34 1.06 5.99 8.47
CA GLU A 34 2.46 6.38 8.73
C GLU A 34 3.44 5.31 8.27
N LEU A 35 3.18 4.03 8.61
CA LEU A 35 3.95 2.88 8.15
C LEU A 35 3.88 2.71 6.63
N MET A 36 2.70 2.86 6.02
CA MET A 36 2.54 2.82 4.57
C MET A 36 3.34 3.93 3.87
N ARG A 37 3.34 5.15 4.42
CA ARG A 37 4.15 6.27 3.87
C ARG A 37 5.64 6.00 4.00
N GLY A 38 6.10 5.46 5.12
CA GLY A 38 7.50 5.06 5.31
C GLY A 38 7.92 3.97 4.33
N LEU A 39 7.13 2.89 4.22
CA LEU A 39 7.38 1.79 3.29
C LEU A 39 7.35 2.27 1.84
N GLY A 40 6.38 3.11 1.47
CA GLY A 40 6.26 3.65 0.11
C GLY A 40 7.46 4.51 -0.29
N LYS A 41 7.99 5.32 0.64
CA LYS A 41 9.23 6.07 0.42
C LYS A 41 10.43 5.13 0.23
N GLY A 42 10.59 4.14 1.11
CA GLY A 42 11.68 3.16 1.01
C GLY A 42 11.63 2.36 -0.30
N VAL A 43 10.44 1.92 -0.73
CA VAL A 43 10.27 1.23 -2.02
C VAL A 43 10.58 2.16 -3.20
N LYS A 44 10.21 3.44 -3.12
CA LYS A 44 10.53 4.43 -4.16
C LYS A 44 12.04 4.65 -4.25
N GLU A 45 12.70 4.93 -3.14
CA GLU A 45 14.16 5.13 -3.06
C GLU A 45 14.92 3.89 -3.53
N PHE A 46 14.47 2.69 -3.13
CA PHE A 46 15.03 1.43 -3.60
C PHE A 46 14.92 1.27 -5.11
N LYS A 47 13.76 1.60 -5.69
CA LYS A 47 13.53 1.55 -7.14
C LYS A 47 14.30 2.62 -7.90
N ASP A 48 14.47 3.80 -7.33
CA ASP A 48 15.24 4.90 -7.93
C ASP A 48 16.74 4.53 -7.94
N GLY A 49 17.29 4.01 -6.84
CA GLY A 49 18.67 3.52 -6.78
C GLY A 49 18.94 2.36 -7.74
N GLN A 50 18.01 1.40 -7.83
CA GLN A 50 18.14 0.29 -8.80
C GLN A 50 18.13 0.77 -10.26
N LYS A 51 17.42 1.87 -10.56
CA LYS A 51 17.42 2.48 -11.89
C LYS A 51 18.71 3.21 -12.18
N GLU A 52 19.26 3.95 -11.22
CA GLU A 52 20.57 4.59 -11.37
C GLU A 52 21.67 3.56 -11.68
N ASP A 53 21.61 2.38 -11.04
CA ASP A 53 22.55 1.27 -11.34
C ASP A 53 22.26 0.56 -12.68
N SER A 54 21.02 0.65 -13.20
CA SER A 54 20.60 -0.04 -14.43
C SER A 54 20.55 0.85 -15.67
N THR A 55 20.74 2.17 -15.55
CA THR A 55 20.67 3.10 -16.68
C THR A 55 21.84 4.06 -16.73
N ASP A 56 22.91 3.58 -17.38
CA ASP A 56 23.73 4.38 -18.30
C ASP A 56 22.96 4.71 -19.61
N ASP A 57 21.70 4.28 -19.76
CA ASP A 57 20.86 4.57 -20.91
C ASP A 57 19.50 5.18 -20.52
N THR A 58 19.25 6.40 -20.99
CA THR A 58 17.95 7.13 -20.94
C THR A 58 17.76 8.09 -19.77
N LYS A 59 18.61 9.14 -19.72
CA LYS A 59 18.12 10.48 -19.39
C LYS A 59 17.36 11.05 -20.58
N GLU A 60 16.05 10.80 -20.65
CA GLU A 60 15.16 11.72 -21.36
C GLU A 60 13.74 11.65 -20.78
N LYS A 61 13.39 12.66 -19.96
CA LYS A 61 12.12 13.36 -20.11
C LYS A 61 12.14 14.70 -19.37
N THR A 62 12.33 15.73 -20.19
CA THR A 62 11.61 17.01 -20.14
C THR A 62 12.00 17.98 -19.03
N THR A 63 13.08 18.70 -19.31
CA THR A 63 13.10 20.15 -19.10
C THR A 63 12.19 20.81 -20.15
N ASP A 64 11.59 21.93 -19.73
CA ASP A 64 11.16 23.05 -20.57
C ASP A 64 9.73 23.05 -21.15
N ASN A 65 8.86 23.84 -20.52
CA ASN A 65 7.95 24.72 -21.24
C ASN A 65 7.53 25.91 -20.35
N LYS A 66 8.33 26.99 -20.33
CA LYS A 66 7.83 28.37 -20.20
C LYS A 66 8.79 29.41 -20.75
#